data_AF-A0A4Y2PTL2-F1
#
_entry.id   AF-A0A4Y2PTL2-F1
#
_cell.length_a   1.000
_cell.length_b   1.000
_cell.length_c   1.000
_cell.angle_alpha   90.00
_cell.angle_beta   90.00
_cell.angle_gamma   90.00
#
_symmetry.space_group_name_H-M   'P 1'
#
loop_
_entity.id
_entity.type
_entity.pdbx_description
1 polymer ?
#
loop_
_entity_poly.entity_id
_entity_poly.type
_entity_poly.pdbx_seq_one_letter_code
_entity_poly.pdbx_strand_id
1 'polypeptide(L)'
;MDSPEKLDIKGLPPREAFFNVLNQNHITDADYAHATLEYREFYCQKFGDYRKLYQNTDVVMLAEVFCSFRNISLKWYGLDPVRYLSIIELTFDACLKLCKIELKLLGNINDYIWFESQMRGDICLVGKRFAKANNHLLPKSYDCSKPITYILALYAVNLYAFAMSKPLPYGEFYW
;
A
#
# COMPACT_ATOMS: atom_id res chain seq x y z
N MET A 1 25.02 2.88 2.70
CA MET A 1 26.08 2.86 3.74
C MET A 1 27.16 1.98 3.19
N ASP A 2 28.24 2.61 2.77
CA ASP A 2 29.13 2.03 1.75
C ASP A 2 30.38 1.41 2.38
N SER A 3 30.50 1.51 3.72
CA SER A 3 31.54 0.87 4.51
C SER A 3 31.10 0.71 5.98
N PRO A 4 31.51 -0.37 6.68
CA PRO A 4 31.15 -0.60 8.09
C PRO A 4 31.72 0.44 9.06
N GLU A 5 32.88 1.03 8.75
CA GLU A 5 33.58 1.98 9.63
C GLU A 5 32.74 3.25 9.88
N LYS A 6 31.81 3.57 8.97
CA LYS A 6 30.87 4.69 9.13
C LYS A 6 29.96 4.53 10.36
N LEU A 7 29.81 3.31 10.90
CA LEU A 7 29.02 3.05 12.10
C LEU A 7 29.71 3.54 13.38
N ASP A 8 31.03 3.70 13.37
CA ASP A 8 31.80 4.14 14.53
C ASP A 8 32.04 5.65 14.56
N ILE A 9 31.52 6.39 13.56
CA ILE A 9 31.52 7.85 13.54
C ILE A 9 30.72 8.36 14.74
N LYS A 10 31.32 9.26 15.53
CA LYS A 10 30.64 9.94 16.64
C LYS A 10 29.70 11.01 16.11
N GLY A 11 28.49 11.05 16.66
CA GLY A 11 27.44 11.95 16.19
C GLY A 11 26.75 11.46 14.90
N LEU A 12 25.86 12.30 14.39
CA LEU A 12 25.26 12.13 13.07
C LEU A 12 26.22 12.65 11.98
N PRO A 13 26.20 12.04 10.77
CA PRO A 13 26.81 12.65 9.59
C PRO A 13 26.31 14.09 9.39
N PRO A 14 27.09 14.97 8.74
CA PRO A 14 26.62 16.31 8.42
C PRO A 14 25.41 16.25 7.48
N ARG A 15 24.52 17.24 7.55
CA ARG A 15 23.29 17.31 6.76
C ARG A 15 23.57 17.16 5.25
N GLU A 16 24.68 17.72 4.78
CA GLU A 16 25.12 17.69 3.37
C GLU A 16 25.42 16.27 2.89
N ALA A 17 25.74 15.34 3.79
CA ALA A 17 25.94 13.92 3.47
C ALA A 17 24.63 13.18 3.18
N PHE A 18 23.47 13.78 3.47
CA PHE A 18 22.17 13.20 3.17
C PHE A 18 21.61 13.82 1.88
N PHE A 19 21.81 13.11 0.77
CA PHE A 19 21.25 13.44 -0.53
C PHE A 19 20.39 12.29 -1.04
N ASN A 20 19.14 12.56 -1.37
CA ASN A 20 18.23 11.56 -1.90
C ASN A 20 18.24 11.60 -3.44
N VAL A 21 18.81 10.56 -4.02
CA VAL A 21 18.96 10.43 -5.48
C VAL A 21 17.61 10.24 -6.19
N LEU A 22 16.58 9.74 -5.51
CA LEU A 22 15.27 9.50 -6.13
C LEU A 22 14.51 10.81 -6.38
N ASN A 23 14.61 11.77 -5.46
CA ASN A 23 13.93 13.06 -5.58
C ASN A 23 14.89 14.23 -5.88
N GLN A 24 16.19 13.96 -6.00
CA GLN A 24 17.26 14.92 -6.29
C GLN A 24 17.33 16.09 -5.29
N ASN A 25 16.99 15.83 -4.02
CA ASN A 25 16.95 16.84 -2.97
C ASN A 25 17.77 16.42 -1.75
N HIS A 26 18.29 17.43 -1.04
CA HIS A 26 18.83 17.25 0.31
C HIS A 26 17.70 17.10 1.32
N ILE A 27 18.03 16.55 2.49
CA ILE A 27 17.08 16.49 3.61
C ILE A 27 16.73 17.89 4.08
N THR A 28 15.52 18.04 4.64
CA THR A 28 15.09 19.32 5.18
C THR A 28 15.72 19.58 6.56
N ASP A 29 15.74 20.85 6.97
CA ASP A 29 16.18 21.22 8.32
C ASP A 29 15.34 20.57 9.42
N ALA A 30 14.05 20.40 9.15
CA ALA A 30 13.12 19.73 10.06
C ALA A 30 13.48 18.24 10.24
N ASP A 31 13.79 17.53 9.14
CA ASP A 31 14.18 16.12 9.19
C ASP A 31 15.50 15.93 9.96
N TYR A 32 16.48 16.79 9.71
CA TYR A 32 17.76 16.73 10.41
C TYR A 32 17.62 17.07 11.90
N ALA A 33 16.79 18.07 12.24
CA ALA A 33 16.48 18.40 13.62
C ALA A 33 15.78 17.25 14.35
N HIS A 34 14.87 16.54 13.67
CA HIS A 34 14.21 15.35 14.19
C HIS A 34 15.21 14.22 14.45
N ALA A 35 16.06 13.87 13.48
CA ALA A 35 17.10 12.86 13.66
C ALA A 35 18.07 13.22 14.81
N THR A 36 18.42 14.51 14.93
CA THR A 36 19.28 15.02 16.02
C THR A 36 18.60 14.88 17.39
N LEU A 37 17.29 15.16 17.45
CA LEU A 37 16.50 14.96 18.67
C LEU A 37 16.51 13.48 19.07
N GLU A 38 16.16 12.56 18.16
CA GLU A 38 16.16 11.13 18.44
C GLU A 38 17.53 10.62 18.87
N TYR A 39 18.59 11.01 18.16
CA TYR A 39 19.97 10.67 18.51
C TYR A 39 20.30 11.03 19.97
N ARG A 40 19.87 12.22 20.40
CA ARG A 40 20.08 12.71 21.77
C ARG A 40 19.19 12.01 22.80
N GLU A 41 17.88 11.92 22.55
CA GLU A 41 16.92 11.35 23.51
C GLU A 41 17.18 9.86 23.79
N PHE A 42 17.69 9.13 22.78
CA PHE A 42 18.08 7.73 22.93
C PHE A 42 19.55 7.53 23.31
N TYR A 43 20.25 8.60 23.70
CA TYR A 43 21.63 8.56 24.19
C TYR A 43 22.62 7.86 23.23
N CYS A 44 22.44 8.05 21.92
CA CYS A 44 23.33 7.49 20.91
C CYS A 44 24.73 8.12 21.04
N GLN A 45 25.79 7.32 20.92
CA GLN A 45 27.18 7.81 21.00
C GLN A 45 27.86 7.79 19.63
N LYS A 46 27.45 6.86 18.78
CA LYS A 46 27.94 6.71 17.41
C LYS A 46 26.79 6.49 16.44
N PHE A 47 27.03 6.74 15.16
CA PHE A 47 26.02 6.61 14.10
C PHE A 47 25.42 5.19 14.06
N GLY A 48 26.21 4.17 14.40
CA GLY A 48 25.74 2.79 14.50
C GLY A 48 24.68 2.57 15.58
N ASP A 49 24.68 3.33 16.67
CA ASP A 49 23.66 3.22 17.72
C ASP A 49 22.32 3.73 17.19
N TYR A 50 22.33 4.87 16.49
CA TYR A 50 21.16 5.45 15.85
C TYR A 50 20.59 4.52 14.76
N ARG A 51 21.46 3.94 13.92
CA ARG A 51 21.04 2.93 12.94
C ARG A 51 20.41 1.71 13.62
N LYS A 52 21.00 1.22 14.72
CA LYS A 52 20.48 0.06 15.45
C LYS A 52 19.11 0.36 16.07
N LEU A 53 18.93 1.57 16.61
CA LEU A 53 17.63 2.05 17.08
C LEU A 53 16.60 1.99 15.95
N TYR A 54 16.87 2.67 14.82
CA TYR A 54 15.98 2.66 13.65
C TYR A 54 15.64 1.23 13.20
N GLN A 55 16.66 0.37 13.03
CA GLN A 55 16.46 -1.01 12.58
C GLN A 55 15.63 -1.83 13.57
N ASN A 56 15.86 -1.65 14.88
CA ASN A 56 15.08 -2.32 15.91
C ASN A 56 13.62 -1.86 15.86
N THR A 57 13.38 -0.55 15.74
CA THR A 57 12.03 0.00 15.65
C THR A 57 11.29 -0.59 14.44
N ASP A 58 11.90 -0.57 13.25
CA ASP A 58 11.32 -1.16 12.03
C ASP A 58 10.97 -2.64 12.21
N VAL A 59 11.89 -3.43 12.77
CA VAL A 59 11.69 -4.87 12.96
C VAL A 59 10.61 -5.15 14.00
N VAL A 60 10.59 -4.41 15.11
CA VAL A 60 9.61 -4.60 16.19
C VAL A 60 8.22 -4.19 15.71
N MET A 61 8.08 -3.05 15.03
CA MET A 61 6.80 -2.61 14.49
C MET A 61 6.26 -3.60 13.45
N LEU A 62 7.11 -4.08 12.55
CA LEU A 62 6.73 -5.09 11.57
C LEU A 62 6.29 -6.39 12.25
N ALA A 63 7.04 -6.85 13.26
CA ALA A 63 6.71 -8.05 14.02
C ALA A 63 5.37 -7.90 14.77
N GLU A 64 5.09 -6.74 15.36
CA GLU A 64 3.84 -6.45 16.04
C GLU A 64 2.64 -6.49 15.08
N VAL A 65 2.74 -5.78 13.95
CA VAL A 65 1.69 -5.78 12.91
C VAL A 65 1.45 -7.19 12.39
N PHE A 66 2.52 -7.95 12.11
CA PHE A 66 2.39 -9.30 11.58
C PHE A 66 1.83 -10.29 12.61
N CYS A 67 2.23 -10.20 13.88
CA CYS A 67 1.66 -11.00 14.96
C CYS A 67 0.16 -10.71 15.13
N SER A 68 -0.25 -9.44 15.07
CA SER A 68 -1.66 -9.04 15.09
C SER A 68 -2.43 -9.61 13.90
N PHE A 69 -1.88 -9.49 12.69
CA PHE A 69 -2.46 -10.07 11.49
C PHE A 69 -2.62 -11.59 11.57
N ARG A 70 -1.59 -12.30 12.08
CA ARG A 70 -1.64 -13.75 12.31
C ARG A 70 -2.75 -14.14 13.28
N ASN A 71 -2.90 -13.42 14.39
CA ASN A 71 -3.97 -13.66 15.35
C ASN A 71 -5.36 -13.44 14.72
N ILE A 72 -5.54 -12.37 13.94
CA ILE A 72 -6.79 -12.09 13.22
C ILE A 72 -7.08 -13.18 12.20
N SER A 73 -6.10 -13.59 11.40
CA SER A 73 -6.27 -14.63 10.38
C SER A 73 -6.64 -15.99 10.98
N LEU A 74 -5.95 -16.40 12.06
CA LEU A 74 -6.28 -17.62 12.79
C LEU A 74 -7.66 -17.55 13.43
N LYS A 75 -8.05 -16.39 13.99
CA LYS A 75 -9.36 -16.21 14.62
C LYS A 75 -10.52 -16.29 13.61
N TRP A 76 -10.40 -15.61 12.47
CA TRP A 76 -11.52 -15.46 11.52
C TRP A 76 -11.53 -16.51 10.43
N TYR A 77 -10.37 -16.88 9.91
CA TYR A 77 -10.27 -17.83 8.80
C TYR A 77 -9.81 -19.21 9.28
N GLY A 78 -9.20 -19.32 10.47
CA GLY A 78 -8.56 -20.55 10.92
C GLY A 78 -7.43 -20.97 9.97
N LEU A 79 -6.77 -20.00 9.35
CA LEU A 79 -5.65 -20.17 8.43
C LEU A 79 -4.48 -19.35 8.95
N ASP A 80 -3.30 -19.95 8.93
CA ASP A 80 -2.07 -19.31 9.42
C ASP A 80 -1.34 -18.64 8.24
N PRO A 81 -1.21 -17.29 8.22
CA PRO A 81 -0.57 -16.58 7.12
C PRO A 81 0.87 -17.01 6.85
N VAL A 82 1.57 -17.59 7.83
CA VAL A 82 2.95 -18.08 7.65
C VAL A 82 3.04 -19.30 6.71
N ARG A 83 1.92 -19.92 6.35
CA ARG A 83 1.84 -21.06 5.44
C ARG A 83 1.65 -20.65 3.97
N TYR A 84 1.53 -19.35 3.70
CA TYR A 84 1.25 -18.81 2.39
C TYR A 84 2.40 -17.93 1.92
N LEU A 85 2.65 -17.92 0.61
CA LEU A 85 3.66 -17.04 0.02
C LEU A 85 3.15 -15.60 -0.02
N SER A 86 1.85 -15.42 -0.27
CA SER A 86 1.23 -14.10 -0.39
C SER A 86 -0.16 -14.05 0.26
N ILE A 87 -0.64 -12.83 0.50
CA ILE A 87 -1.99 -12.62 1.02
C ILE A 87 -3.09 -13.04 0.02
N ILE A 88 -2.78 -13.08 -1.28
CA ILE A 88 -3.74 -13.50 -2.31
C ILE A 88 -4.06 -14.99 -2.12
N GLU A 89 -3.05 -15.83 -1.92
CA GLU A 89 -3.26 -17.27 -1.66
C GLU A 89 -4.04 -17.50 -0.37
N LEU A 90 -3.67 -16.81 0.73
CA LEU A 90 -4.39 -16.90 2.00
C LEU A 90 -5.86 -16.51 1.86
N THR A 91 -6.13 -15.39 1.18
CA THR A 91 -7.50 -14.87 1.04
C THR A 91 -8.33 -15.72 0.07
N PHE A 92 -7.71 -16.29 -0.96
CA PHE A 92 -8.35 -17.24 -1.87
C PHE A 92 -8.72 -18.54 -1.14
N ASP A 93 -7.81 -19.13 -0.36
CA ASP A 93 -8.09 -20.30 0.47
C ASP A 93 -9.15 -20.02 1.54
N ALA A 94 -9.10 -18.84 2.18
CA ALA A 94 -10.12 -18.41 3.14
C ALA A 94 -11.51 -18.34 2.48
N CYS A 95 -11.59 -17.81 1.25
CA CYS A 95 -12.81 -17.76 0.45
C CYS A 95 -13.32 -19.18 0.15
N LEU A 96 -12.46 -20.08 -0.35
CA LEU A 96 -12.85 -21.46 -0.66
C LEU A 96 -13.30 -22.23 0.59
N LYS A 97 -12.60 -22.06 1.72
CA LYS A 97 -12.97 -22.67 3.01
C LYS A 97 -14.34 -22.19 3.51
N LEU A 98 -14.66 -20.92 3.28
CA LEU A 98 -15.94 -20.32 3.66
C LEU A 98 -17.07 -20.77 2.74
N CYS A 99 -16.88 -20.67 1.42
CA CYS A 99 -17.88 -20.97 0.40
C CYS A 99 -18.11 -22.47 0.24
N LYS A 100 -17.11 -23.31 0.53
CA LYS A 100 -17.13 -24.78 0.40
C LYS A 100 -17.53 -25.25 -1.01
N ILE A 101 -17.06 -24.51 -2.01
CA ILE A 101 -17.27 -24.81 -3.42
C ILE A 101 -16.07 -25.56 -4.01
N GLU A 102 -16.33 -26.40 -5.00
CA GLU A 102 -15.29 -27.01 -5.83
C GLU A 102 -15.19 -26.21 -7.14
N LEU A 103 -14.08 -25.50 -7.35
CA LEU A 103 -13.83 -24.82 -8.62
C LEU A 103 -13.38 -25.84 -9.66
N LYS A 104 -14.03 -25.87 -10.83
CA LYS A 104 -13.58 -26.69 -11.95
C LYS A 104 -12.43 -25.99 -12.67
N LEU A 105 -11.42 -26.77 -13.05
CA LEU A 105 -10.28 -26.29 -13.83
C LEU A 105 -10.64 -26.20 -15.32
N LEU A 106 -10.04 -25.25 -16.02
CA LEU A 106 -10.03 -25.24 -17.48
C LEU A 106 -9.13 -26.40 -17.96
N GLY A 107 -9.73 -27.36 -18.66
CA GLY A 107 -9.05 -28.58 -19.08
C GLY A 107 -8.27 -28.43 -20.39
N ASN A 108 -8.54 -27.40 -21.17
CA ASN A 108 -7.96 -27.19 -22.50
C ASN A 108 -7.36 -25.78 -22.62
N ILE A 109 -6.19 -25.71 -23.25
CA ILE A 109 -5.41 -24.48 -23.45
C ILE A 109 -6.14 -23.44 -24.31
N ASN A 110 -6.97 -23.86 -25.26
CA ASN A 110 -7.74 -22.94 -26.10
C ASN A 110 -8.78 -22.17 -25.28
N ASP A 111 -9.43 -22.86 -24.34
CA ASP A 111 -10.39 -22.31 -23.38
C ASP A 111 -9.72 -21.25 -22.50
N TYR A 112 -8.53 -21.58 -22.01
CA TYR A 112 -7.71 -20.68 -21.20
C TYR A 112 -7.32 -19.42 -21.97
N ILE A 113 -6.79 -19.58 -23.19
CA ILE A 113 -6.43 -18.45 -24.06
C ILE A 113 -7.65 -17.60 -24.36
N TRP A 114 -8.79 -18.23 -24.65
CA TRP A 114 -10.04 -17.51 -24.88
C TRP A 114 -10.43 -16.70 -23.64
N PHE A 115 -10.44 -17.31 -22.46
CA PHE A 115 -10.81 -16.65 -21.20
C PHE A 115 -9.90 -15.45 -20.90
N GLU A 116 -8.58 -15.65 -20.96
CA GLU A 116 -7.58 -14.59 -20.79
C GLU A 116 -7.80 -13.44 -21.80
N SER A 117 -8.12 -13.75 -23.06
CA SER A 117 -8.36 -12.73 -24.09
C SER A 117 -9.60 -11.87 -23.81
N GLN A 118 -10.55 -12.37 -23.02
CA GLN A 118 -11.77 -11.64 -22.62
C GLN A 118 -11.59 -10.87 -21.32
N MET A 119 -10.54 -11.13 -20.53
CA MET A 119 -10.29 -10.40 -19.29
C MET A 119 -10.02 -8.91 -19.57
N ARG A 120 -10.69 -8.04 -18.82
CA ARG A 120 -10.49 -6.59 -18.85
C ARG A 120 -10.26 -6.11 -17.42
N GLY A 121 -9.36 -5.15 -17.27
CA GLY A 121 -9.17 -4.44 -16.01
C GLY A 121 -10.21 -3.34 -15.82
N ASP A 122 -9.88 -2.40 -14.95
CA ASP A 122 -10.73 -1.24 -14.66
C ASP A 122 -10.98 -0.36 -15.90
N ILE A 123 -12.17 0.24 -15.94
CA ILE A 123 -12.51 1.27 -16.93
C ILE A 123 -12.03 2.62 -16.40
N CYS A 124 -11.07 3.24 -17.09
CA CYS A 124 -10.65 4.61 -16.83
C CYS A 124 -11.12 5.53 -17.96
N LEU A 125 -12.02 6.47 -17.65
CA LEU A 125 -12.58 7.43 -18.61
C LEU A 125 -12.29 8.86 -18.17
N VAL A 126 -11.60 9.62 -19.03
CA VAL A 126 -11.40 11.06 -18.87
C VAL A 126 -12.29 11.82 -19.86
N GLY A 127 -13.53 12.12 -19.44
CA GLY A 127 -14.49 12.84 -20.29
C GLY A 127 -14.17 14.33 -20.49
N LYS A 128 -13.41 14.94 -19.56
CA LYS A 128 -12.92 16.32 -19.65
C LYS A 128 -11.52 16.40 -19.05
N ARG A 129 -10.55 16.91 -19.81
CA ARG A 129 -9.13 16.98 -19.39
C ARG A 129 -8.91 17.82 -18.14
N PHE A 130 -9.71 18.86 -17.94
CA PHE A 130 -9.58 19.75 -16.78
C PHE A 130 -10.94 20.33 -16.38
N ALA A 131 -11.26 20.25 -15.10
CA ALA A 131 -12.39 20.94 -14.50
C ALA A 131 -11.93 21.59 -13.19
N LYS A 132 -12.38 22.83 -12.95
CA LYS A 132 -12.14 23.56 -11.71
C LYS A 132 -13.47 24.10 -11.23
N ALA A 133 -13.85 23.73 -10.00
CA ALA A 133 -15.03 24.29 -9.37
C ALA A 133 -14.80 25.77 -9.04
N ASN A 134 -15.85 26.58 -9.14
CA ASN A 134 -15.87 27.98 -8.75
C ASN A 134 -17.04 28.18 -7.78
N ASN A 135 -16.80 28.14 -6.47
CA ASN A 135 -17.87 28.35 -5.49
C ASN A 135 -17.34 28.95 -4.19
N HIS A 136 -18.25 29.52 -3.40
CA HIS A 136 -17.94 30.29 -2.19
C HIS A 136 -17.27 29.47 -1.08
N LEU A 137 -17.35 28.13 -1.12
CA LEU A 137 -16.69 27.25 -0.14
C LEU A 137 -15.17 27.20 -0.34
N LEU A 138 -14.68 27.71 -1.47
CA LEU A 138 -13.25 27.76 -1.83
C LEU A 138 -12.78 29.22 -1.94
N PRO A 139 -12.70 29.97 -0.82
CA PRO A 139 -12.50 31.43 -0.85
C PRO A 139 -11.16 31.85 -1.48
N LYS A 140 -10.12 31.03 -1.37
CA LYS A 140 -8.79 31.32 -1.97
C LYS A 140 -8.81 31.30 -3.51
N SER A 141 -9.79 30.67 -4.13
CA SER A 141 -9.84 30.46 -5.59
C SER A 141 -11.16 30.87 -6.23
N TYR A 142 -12.09 31.41 -5.45
CA TYR A 142 -13.40 31.86 -5.91
C TYR A 142 -13.27 33.16 -6.70
N ASP A 143 -13.99 33.23 -7.81
CA ASP A 143 -14.04 34.39 -8.70
C ASP A 143 -15.51 34.77 -8.92
N CYS A 144 -15.90 35.94 -8.39
CA CYS A 144 -17.28 36.44 -8.47
C CYS A 144 -17.70 36.82 -9.89
N SER A 145 -16.75 37.00 -10.82
CA SER A 145 -17.04 37.29 -12.22
C SER A 145 -17.44 36.05 -13.03
N LYS A 146 -17.23 34.84 -12.48
CA LYS A 146 -17.50 33.56 -13.15
C LYS A 146 -18.74 32.87 -12.59
N PRO A 147 -19.43 32.04 -13.39
CA PRO A 147 -20.54 31.23 -12.90
C PRO A 147 -20.13 30.34 -11.73
N ILE A 148 -21.05 30.16 -10.78
CA ILE A 148 -20.85 29.24 -9.66
C ILE A 148 -20.92 27.80 -10.20
N THR A 149 -19.91 26.98 -9.89
CA THR A 149 -19.81 25.59 -10.31
C THR A 149 -19.29 24.70 -9.18
N TYR A 150 -19.73 23.44 -9.19
CA TYR A 150 -19.35 22.40 -8.24
C TYR A 150 -18.81 21.18 -8.98
N ILE A 151 -17.94 20.42 -8.34
CA ILE A 151 -17.49 19.10 -8.81
C ILE A 151 -18.02 18.07 -7.81
N LEU A 152 -18.76 17.10 -8.32
CA LEU A 152 -19.24 15.97 -7.53
C LEU A 152 -18.20 14.84 -7.59
N ALA A 153 -17.74 14.40 -6.43
CA ALA A 153 -16.90 13.21 -6.30
C ALA A 153 -17.75 12.09 -5.66
N LEU A 154 -17.95 11.00 -6.41
CA LEU A 154 -18.63 9.80 -5.93
C LEU A 154 -17.63 8.66 -5.88
N TYR A 155 -17.77 7.79 -4.88
CA TYR A 155 -16.95 6.61 -4.74
C TYR A 155 -17.81 5.42 -4.33
N ALA A 156 -17.65 4.30 -5.04
CA ALA A 156 -18.25 3.02 -4.67
C ALA A 156 -17.34 2.32 -3.67
N VAL A 157 -17.74 2.26 -2.40
CA VAL A 157 -16.99 1.55 -1.36
C VAL A 157 -17.06 0.04 -1.62
N ASN A 158 -15.90 -0.61 -1.68
CA ASN A 158 -15.77 -2.06 -1.83
C ASN A 158 -16.44 -2.63 -3.10
N LEU A 159 -16.23 -1.94 -4.24
CA LEU A 159 -16.81 -2.28 -5.55
C LEU A 159 -16.63 -3.75 -5.94
N TYR A 160 -15.41 -4.28 -5.77
CA TYR A 160 -15.09 -5.65 -6.14
C TYR A 160 -15.79 -6.67 -5.24
N ALA A 161 -15.85 -6.48 -3.93
CA ALA A 161 -16.58 -7.42 -3.07
C ALA A 161 -18.09 -7.39 -3.36
N PHE A 162 -18.64 -6.22 -3.70
CA PHE A 162 -20.03 -6.15 -4.17
C PHE A 162 -20.23 -6.97 -5.45
N ALA A 163 -19.34 -6.84 -6.43
CA ALA A 163 -19.40 -7.65 -7.65
C ALA A 163 -19.25 -9.15 -7.35
N MET A 164 -18.33 -9.52 -6.45
CA MET A 164 -18.12 -10.91 -6.03
C MET A 164 -19.26 -11.50 -5.20
N SER A 165 -20.16 -10.67 -4.66
CA SER A 165 -21.39 -11.13 -4.00
C SER A 165 -22.49 -11.56 -4.98
N LYS A 166 -22.30 -11.32 -6.28
CA LYS A 166 -23.23 -11.74 -7.34
C LYS A 166 -22.89 -13.16 -7.81
N PRO A 167 -23.79 -13.85 -8.52
CA PRO A 167 -23.48 -15.15 -9.12
C PRO A 167 -22.22 -15.05 -9.98
N LEU A 168 -21.25 -15.93 -9.71
CA LEU A 168 -19.99 -16.05 -10.45
C LEU A 168 -19.88 -17.45 -11.08
N PRO A 169 -19.23 -17.58 -12.25
CA PRO A 169 -19.00 -18.88 -12.85
C PRO A 169 -17.98 -19.68 -12.03
N TYR A 170 -18.24 -20.96 -11.80
CA TYR A 170 -17.37 -21.85 -11.01
C TYR A 170 -17.13 -23.23 -11.67
N GLY A 171 -17.83 -23.55 -12.77
CA GLY A 171 -17.65 -24.77 -13.54
C GLY A 171 -18.56 -24.88 -14.76
N GLU A 172 -18.53 -26.04 -15.42
CA GLU A 172 -19.30 -26.36 -16.63
C GLU A 172 -19.07 -25.37 -17.78
N PHE A 173 -17.80 -25.06 -18.07
CA PHE A 173 -17.43 -24.09 -19.08
C PHE A 173 -17.61 -24.63 -20.50
N TYR A 174 -18.35 -23.89 -21.34
CA TYR A 174 -18.50 -24.10 -22.78
C TYR A 174 -18.70 -22.74 -23.47
N TRP A 175 -18.22 -22.58 -24.70
CA TRP A 175 -18.33 -21.36 -25.51
C TRP A 175 -18.59 -21.70 -26.98
#